data_AF-A0A965VBI5-F1
#
_entry.id   AF-A0A965VBI5-F1
#
_cell.length_a   1.000
_cell.length_b   1.000
_cell.length_c   1.000
_cell.angle_alpha   90.00
_cell.angle_beta   90.00
_cell.angle_gamma   90.00
#
_symmetry.space_group_name_H-M   'P 1'
#
loop_
_entity.id
_entity.type
_entity.pdbx_description
1 polymer ?
#
loop_
_entity_poly.entity_id
_entity_poly.type
_entity_poly.pdbx_seq_one_letter_code
_entity_poly.pdbx_strand_id
1 'polypeptide(L)'
;MNGVVTNVVPPYTMYPGDQVMWTPPSYAGGSFTMFNIKLVDGEGATSAQIPVNGTVTAVNTAPVVLSVSALSSVARNVSGGKSISYQNIFDAIDFREYDVNTLAKPGINDAHGIKFRIESVNSGTLRAVTSSGAIINPTPGDVSTMKYLVQAGADNTTSWTTLNWTPPANANGTYTIMKVRLYDGQDFSDSLVNITVNVTAGNTAPAASGFTMSPGIAENNAQLITYDNMLSLSGATDPENDLIKFKITYLSSGSVTFNGVTYNSVGTIVTPPTVGPGESVIWRPGTNLSGLATQAFQIKPTDLSNDGSSVQVNVDVSAVNTAPTNLSSYTYAGATRYPNAKHFEITYASLITNLSASDIEDGT
;
A
#
# COMPACT_ATOMS: atom_id res chain seq x y z
N MET A 1 18.73 -49.01 60.47
CA MET A 1 17.58 -49.13 59.55
C MET A 1 17.96 -48.35 58.32
N ASN A 2 18.20 -48.98 57.18
CA ASN A 2 18.55 -48.26 55.94
C ASN A 2 17.24 -47.91 55.22
N GLY A 3 16.66 -46.77 55.57
CA GLY A 3 15.49 -46.22 54.89
C GLY A 3 15.91 -45.08 53.97
N VAL A 4 15.49 -45.13 52.70
CA VAL A 4 15.53 -43.95 51.82
C VAL A 4 14.37 -43.06 52.22
N VAL A 5 14.65 -41.82 52.65
CA VAL A 5 13.61 -40.85 53.00
C VAL A 5 13.42 -39.90 51.82
N THR A 6 12.21 -39.92 51.25
CA THR A 6 11.76 -38.98 50.21
C THR A 6 10.86 -37.91 50.84
N ASN A 7 10.95 -36.65 50.40
CA ASN A 7 10.13 -35.53 50.92
C ASN A 7 10.35 -35.20 52.40
N VAL A 8 11.61 -35.01 52.78
CA VAL A 8 11.98 -34.57 54.12
C VAL A 8 11.55 -33.11 54.32
N VAL A 9 10.68 -32.84 55.30
CA VAL A 9 10.38 -31.45 55.74
C VAL A 9 11.43 -31.04 56.78
N PRO A 10 12.25 -30.02 56.52
CA PRO A 10 13.24 -29.56 57.50
C PRO A 10 12.56 -28.99 58.76
N PRO A 11 13.18 -29.13 59.96
CA PRO A 11 14.46 -29.77 60.20
C PRO A 11 14.35 -31.32 60.28
N TYR A 12 15.38 -32.02 59.78
CA TYR A 12 15.52 -33.47 59.86
C TYR A 12 16.95 -33.85 60.25
N THR A 13 17.08 -34.78 61.19
CA THR A 13 18.37 -35.31 61.64
C THR A 13 18.68 -36.59 60.87
N MET A 14 19.79 -36.60 60.14
CA MET A 14 20.29 -37.81 59.48
C MET A 14 21.26 -38.57 60.40
N TYR A 15 21.17 -39.90 60.39
CA TYR A 15 22.08 -40.81 61.08
C TYR A 15 23.05 -41.49 60.09
N PRO A 16 24.15 -42.07 60.58
CA PRO A 16 25.06 -42.84 59.73
C PRO A 16 24.32 -43.97 58.99
N GLY A 17 24.44 -43.96 57.66
CA GLY A 17 23.76 -44.91 56.76
C GLY A 17 22.46 -44.38 56.15
N ASP A 18 21.94 -43.25 56.62
CA ASP A 18 20.79 -42.60 56.00
C ASP A 18 21.16 -42.02 54.64
N GLN A 19 20.17 -42.00 53.74
CA GLN A 19 20.29 -41.41 52.42
C GLN A 19 19.18 -40.37 52.23
N VAL A 20 19.56 -39.22 51.67
CA VAL A 20 18.63 -38.18 51.24
C VAL A 20 18.59 -38.14 49.72
N MET A 21 17.38 -38.15 49.19
CA MET A 21 17.13 -37.94 47.78
C MET A 21 16.71 -36.47 47.57
N TRP A 22 17.44 -35.77 46.71
CA TRP A 22 17.11 -34.43 46.27
C TRP A 22 16.70 -34.46 44.80
N THR A 23 15.57 -33.84 44.50
CA THR A 23 15.07 -33.67 43.14
C THR A 23 15.19 -32.19 42.78
N PRO A 24 15.89 -31.83 41.70
CA PRO A 24 15.95 -30.44 41.27
C PRO A 24 14.56 -29.92 40.86
N PRO A 25 14.33 -28.59 40.92
CA PRO A 25 13.16 -28.00 40.28
C PRO A 25 13.04 -28.40 38.80
N SER A 26 11.82 -28.44 38.27
CA SER A 26 11.62 -28.65 36.83
C SER A 26 12.38 -27.57 36.04
N TYR A 27 13.02 -27.98 34.94
CA TYR A 27 13.83 -27.12 34.06
C TYR A 27 15.06 -26.48 34.74
N ALA A 28 15.53 -27.05 35.86
CA ALA A 28 16.71 -26.55 36.54
C ALA A 28 17.99 -26.76 35.72
N GLY A 29 18.71 -25.67 35.44
CA GLY A 29 20.08 -25.67 34.96
C GLY A 29 21.00 -24.84 35.85
N GLY A 30 22.20 -25.33 36.14
CA GLY A 30 23.24 -24.59 36.85
C GLY A 30 23.47 -25.03 38.30
N SER A 31 24.02 -24.14 39.11
CA SER A 31 24.40 -24.41 40.50
C SER A 31 23.28 -24.07 41.47
N PHE A 32 22.97 -24.99 42.39
CA PHE A 32 21.93 -24.83 43.40
C PHE A 32 22.48 -25.12 44.80
N THR A 33 21.99 -24.36 45.78
CA THR A 33 22.02 -24.81 47.17
C THR A 33 20.88 -25.81 47.35
N MET A 34 21.21 -27.09 47.47
CA MET A 34 20.22 -28.17 47.56
C MET A 34 19.53 -28.14 48.92
N PHE A 35 20.31 -28.05 49.99
CA PHE A 35 19.84 -27.90 51.36
C PHE A 35 20.96 -27.34 52.25
N ASN A 36 20.60 -26.92 53.45
CA ASN A 36 21.55 -26.47 54.46
C ASN A 36 21.65 -27.50 55.58
N ILE A 37 22.86 -27.75 56.09
CA ILE A 37 23.10 -28.68 57.20
C ILE A 37 23.71 -27.98 58.41
N LYS A 38 23.46 -28.57 59.58
CA LYS A 38 24.20 -28.35 60.83
C LYS A 38 24.62 -29.70 61.37
N LEU A 39 25.78 -29.77 62.01
CA LEU A 39 26.19 -30.92 62.79
C LEU A 39 25.57 -30.80 64.19
N VAL A 40 25.07 -31.90 64.75
CA VAL A 40 24.52 -31.98 66.11
C VAL A 40 25.32 -33.02 66.88
N ASP A 41 25.79 -32.69 68.09
CA ASP A 41 26.48 -33.64 68.96
C ASP A 41 25.50 -34.48 69.82
N GLY A 42 26.05 -35.37 70.67
CA GLY A 42 25.26 -36.28 71.50
C GLY A 42 24.48 -35.58 72.62
N GLU A 43 24.85 -34.34 72.93
CA GLU A 43 24.30 -33.49 73.97
C GLU A 43 23.36 -32.40 73.42
N GLY A 44 23.25 -32.28 72.09
CA GLY A 44 22.29 -31.42 71.38
C GLY A 44 22.83 -30.05 70.92
N ALA A 45 24.13 -29.78 71.05
CA ALA A 45 24.71 -28.55 70.53
C ALA A 45 24.85 -28.61 69.00
N THR A 46 24.66 -27.47 68.32
CA THR A 46 24.66 -27.41 66.85
C THR A 46 25.78 -26.53 66.28
N SER A 47 26.38 -26.94 65.16
CA SER A 47 27.34 -26.11 64.42
C SER A 47 26.69 -24.90 63.72
N ALA A 48 27.53 -24.04 63.14
CA ALA A 48 27.09 -23.10 62.11
C ALA A 48 26.48 -23.84 60.91
N GLN A 49 25.60 -23.16 60.18
CA GLN A 49 24.94 -23.71 59.01
C GLN A 49 25.88 -23.72 57.80
N ILE A 50 25.93 -24.83 57.07
CA ILE A 50 26.74 -24.99 55.85
C ILE A 50 25.80 -25.36 54.68
N PRO A 51 25.90 -24.70 53.52
CA PRO A 51 25.15 -25.08 52.34
C PRO A 51 25.75 -26.32 51.69
N VAL A 52 24.89 -27.26 51.31
CA VAL A 52 25.24 -28.38 50.43
C VAL A 52 24.82 -28.00 49.03
N ASN A 53 25.81 -27.85 48.15
CA ASN A 53 25.61 -27.37 46.79
C ASN A 53 25.71 -28.52 45.78
N GLY A 54 24.96 -28.42 44.70
CA GLY A 54 25.02 -29.34 43.56
C GLY A 54 24.91 -28.58 42.24
N THR A 55 25.30 -29.23 41.15
CA THR A 55 25.13 -28.71 39.79
C THR A 55 24.19 -29.62 39.00
N VAL A 56 23.32 -29.01 38.21
CA VAL A 56 22.43 -29.71 37.27
C VAL A 56 22.83 -29.30 35.86
N THR A 57 23.18 -30.27 35.02
CA THR A 57 23.38 -30.02 33.59
C THR A 57 22.04 -29.82 32.92
N ALA A 58 21.81 -28.63 32.36
CA ALA A 58 20.61 -28.34 31.59
C ALA A 58 20.59 -29.22 30.32
N VAL A 59 19.40 -29.70 29.97
CA VAL A 59 19.12 -30.32 28.67
C VAL A 59 18.35 -29.29 27.86
N ASN A 60 18.76 -29.05 26.61
CA ASN A 60 18.08 -28.11 25.71
C ASN A 60 16.58 -28.42 25.66
N THR A 61 15.75 -27.40 25.76
CA THR A 61 14.30 -27.54 25.70
C THR A 61 13.76 -26.71 24.56
N ALA A 62 13.13 -27.35 23.57
CA ALA A 62 12.56 -26.63 22.44
C ALA A 62 11.58 -25.51 22.88
N PRO A 63 11.50 -24.39 22.13
CA PRO A 63 10.57 -23.31 22.43
C PRO A 63 9.12 -23.79 22.44
N VAL A 64 8.36 -23.40 23.47
CA VAL A 64 6.95 -23.76 23.62
C VAL A 64 6.04 -22.59 23.32
N VAL A 65 5.27 -22.70 22.24
CA VAL A 65 4.30 -21.67 21.82
C VAL A 65 3.07 -21.71 22.73
N LEU A 66 2.68 -20.55 23.27
CA LEU A 66 1.53 -20.38 24.14
C LEU A 66 0.32 -19.81 23.38
N SER A 67 0.54 -18.74 22.62
CA SER A 67 -0.52 -18.10 21.83
C SER A 67 0.04 -17.34 20.63
N VAL A 68 -0.83 -17.03 19.69
CA VAL A 68 -0.48 -16.30 18.47
C VAL A 68 -1.56 -15.28 18.19
N SER A 69 -1.16 -14.03 17.98
CA SER A 69 -2.03 -12.94 17.55
C SER A 69 -1.86 -12.64 16.07
N ALA A 70 -2.88 -12.04 15.45
CA ALA A 70 -2.78 -11.57 14.08
C ALA A 70 -1.84 -10.37 14.00
N LEU A 71 -1.10 -10.26 12.89
CA LEU A 71 -0.37 -9.02 12.58
C LEU A 71 -1.36 -7.89 12.27
N SER A 72 -0.86 -6.65 12.29
CA SER A 72 -1.65 -5.48 11.89
C SER A 72 -2.27 -5.66 10.51
N SER A 73 -3.45 -5.09 10.29
CA SER A 73 -4.17 -5.21 9.02
C SER A 73 -3.41 -4.55 7.86
N VAL A 74 -3.90 -4.79 6.65
CA VAL A 74 -3.45 -4.10 5.43
C VAL A 74 -4.63 -3.94 4.48
N ALA A 75 -4.65 -2.86 3.68
CA ALA A 75 -5.63 -2.70 2.62
C ALA A 75 -5.42 -3.75 1.51
N ARG A 76 -6.52 -4.23 0.93
CA ARG A 76 -6.48 -4.96 -0.35
C ARG A 76 -5.78 -4.11 -1.42
N ASN A 77 -5.13 -4.77 -2.37
CA ASN A 77 -4.46 -4.13 -3.51
C ASN A 77 -3.40 -3.06 -3.14
N VAL A 78 -2.87 -3.10 -1.90
CA VAL A 78 -1.84 -2.15 -1.46
C VAL A 78 -0.61 -2.19 -2.38
N SER A 79 -0.23 -1.04 -2.92
CA SER A 79 0.99 -0.92 -3.71
C SER A 79 2.21 -1.22 -2.83
N GLY A 80 3.09 -2.11 -3.30
CA GLY A 80 4.28 -2.53 -2.56
C GLY A 80 4.06 -3.57 -1.47
N GLY A 81 2.82 -4.01 -1.18
CA GLY A 81 2.57 -5.04 -0.19
C GLY A 81 2.77 -4.59 1.28
N LYS A 82 2.74 -5.56 2.19
CA LYS A 82 2.95 -5.39 3.63
C LYS A 82 4.37 -5.82 4.02
N SER A 83 5.15 -4.88 4.57
CA SER A 83 6.42 -5.20 5.22
C SER A 83 6.18 -5.93 6.55
N ILE A 84 6.89 -7.03 6.77
CA ILE A 84 6.82 -7.87 7.96
C ILE A 84 8.24 -8.06 8.48
N SER A 85 8.54 -7.43 9.62
CA SER A 85 9.84 -7.57 10.28
C SER A 85 9.88 -8.78 11.20
N TYR A 86 11.10 -9.21 11.56
CA TYR A 86 11.32 -10.15 12.66
C TYR A 86 10.58 -9.74 13.94
N GLN A 87 10.65 -8.45 14.31
CA GLN A 87 9.94 -7.90 15.48
C GLN A 87 8.44 -8.15 15.41
N ASN A 88 7.82 -7.97 14.24
CA ASN A 88 6.36 -8.18 14.10
C ASN A 88 5.97 -9.63 14.38
N ILE A 89 6.76 -10.60 13.91
CA ILE A 89 6.52 -12.02 14.19
C ILE A 89 6.83 -12.34 15.65
N PHE A 90 7.94 -11.81 16.16
CA PHE A 90 8.33 -11.98 17.55
C PHE A 90 7.23 -11.50 18.50
N ASP A 91 6.71 -10.28 18.32
CA ASP A 91 5.65 -9.74 19.18
C ASP A 91 4.34 -10.50 19.04
N ALA A 92 4.03 -11.00 17.85
CA ALA A 92 2.78 -11.70 17.58
C ALA A 92 2.69 -13.07 18.26
N ILE A 93 3.82 -13.72 18.53
CA ILE A 93 3.88 -15.06 19.13
C ILE A 93 4.24 -14.92 20.61
N ASP A 94 3.38 -15.41 21.49
CA ASP A 94 3.73 -15.65 22.88
C ASP A 94 4.30 -17.06 23.04
N PHE A 95 5.46 -17.19 23.66
CA PHE A 95 6.17 -18.46 23.82
C PHE A 95 7.05 -18.45 25.07
N ARG A 96 7.46 -19.64 25.50
CA ARG A 96 8.46 -19.84 26.56
C ARG A 96 9.69 -20.53 26.01
N GLU A 97 10.83 -20.11 26.53
CA GLU A 97 12.10 -20.82 26.45
C GLU A 97 12.44 -21.25 27.89
N TYR A 98 12.71 -22.54 28.11
CA TYR A 98 12.96 -23.05 29.45
C TYR A 98 14.45 -23.04 29.81
N ASP A 99 15.34 -22.88 28.81
CA ASP A 99 16.78 -22.86 29.02
C ASP A 99 17.28 -21.56 29.67
N VAL A 100 16.42 -20.53 29.78
CA VAL A 100 16.72 -19.25 30.46
C VAL A 100 16.45 -19.25 31.98
N ASN A 101 16.06 -20.36 32.61
CA ASN A 101 15.65 -20.41 34.03
C ASN A 101 14.56 -19.38 34.42
N THR A 102 13.79 -18.87 33.45
CA THR A 102 12.65 -17.96 33.68
C THR A 102 11.39 -18.49 33.01
N LEU A 103 10.22 -18.20 33.61
CA LEU A 103 8.92 -18.55 33.02
C LEU A 103 8.38 -17.47 32.07
N ALA A 104 9.17 -16.42 31.82
CA ALA A 104 8.80 -15.31 30.97
C ALA A 104 9.26 -15.56 29.53
N LYS A 105 8.55 -14.95 28.57
CA LYS A 105 9.02 -14.90 27.18
C LYS A 105 10.40 -14.23 27.15
N PRO A 106 11.41 -14.85 26.51
CA PRO A 106 12.73 -14.25 26.38
C PRO A 106 12.68 -12.86 25.78
N GLY A 107 13.64 -12.02 26.16
CA GLY A 107 13.86 -10.75 25.48
C GLY A 107 14.32 -10.97 24.05
N ILE A 108 14.08 -9.99 23.17
CA ILE A 108 14.45 -10.12 21.75
C ILE A 108 15.96 -10.29 21.52
N ASN A 109 16.78 -9.77 22.43
CA ASN A 109 18.26 -9.85 22.41
C ASN A 109 18.80 -11.00 23.26
N ASP A 110 17.95 -11.95 23.66
CA ASP A 110 18.40 -13.06 24.49
C ASP A 110 19.41 -13.96 23.75
N ALA A 111 20.32 -14.57 24.50
CA ALA A 111 21.45 -15.33 23.98
C ALA A 111 21.04 -16.55 23.15
N HIS A 112 19.83 -17.07 23.36
CA HIS A 112 19.25 -18.19 22.60
C HIS A 112 18.84 -17.80 21.18
N GLY A 113 18.80 -16.50 20.85
CA GLY A 113 18.77 -16.02 19.46
C GLY A 113 17.66 -16.63 18.60
N ILE A 114 16.41 -16.59 19.09
CA ILE A 114 15.24 -17.18 18.43
C ILE A 114 15.19 -16.81 16.95
N LYS A 115 15.03 -17.82 16.10
CA LYS A 115 14.84 -17.67 14.66
C LYS A 115 13.48 -18.24 14.28
N PHE A 116 12.84 -17.69 13.25
CA PHE A 116 11.60 -18.24 12.71
C PHE A 116 11.90 -18.91 11.38
N ARG A 117 11.85 -20.24 11.33
CA ARG A 117 11.95 -20.96 10.06
C ARG A 117 10.60 -20.92 9.35
N ILE A 118 10.60 -20.50 8.09
CA ILE A 118 9.38 -20.42 7.28
C ILE A 118 9.13 -21.80 6.65
N GLU A 119 8.06 -22.44 7.08
CA GLU A 119 7.71 -23.83 6.74
C GLU A 119 6.82 -23.90 5.49
N SER A 120 5.94 -22.91 5.32
CA SER A 120 5.08 -22.80 4.13
C SER A 120 4.58 -21.37 3.94
N VAL A 121 4.27 -21.01 2.70
CA VAL A 121 3.47 -19.84 2.36
C VAL A 121 2.07 -20.32 1.97
N ASN A 122 1.05 -19.75 2.59
CA ASN A 122 -0.32 -20.26 2.49
C ASN A 122 -1.25 -19.36 1.68
N SER A 123 -0.94 -18.07 1.57
CA SER A 123 -1.73 -17.13 0.76
C SER A 123 -0.88 -15.94 0.29
N GLY A 124 -1.33 -15.33 -0.79
CA GLY A 124 -0.64 -14.19 -1.40
C GLY A 124 0.74 -14.57 -1.94
N THR A 125 1.61 -13.57 -2.08
CA THR A 125 3.01 -13.77 -2.48
C THR A 125 3.92 -13.22 -1.38
N LEU A 126 4.80 -14.07 -0.84
CA LEU A 126 5.82 -13.67 0.12
C LEU A 126 7.16 -13.48 -0.61
N ARG A 127 7.85 -12.37 -0.34
CA ARG A 127 9.14 -12.03 -0.92
C ARG A 127 10.15 -11.62 0.15
N ALA A 128 11.43 -11.82 -0.15
CA ALA A 128 12.51 -11.39 0.73
C ALA A 128 12.70 -9.86 0.66
N VAL A 129 12.77 -9.21 1.82
CA VAL A 129 13.14 -7.78 2.00
C VAL A 129 12.16 -6.76 1.40
N THR A 130 11.90 -6.78 0.09
CA THR A 130 11.07 -5.80 -0.64
C THR A 130 10.04 -6.48 -1.55
N SER A 131 9.10 -5.69 -2.08
CA SER A 131 8.10 -6.14 -3.06
C SER A 131 8.67 -6.66 -4.38
N SER A 132 9.91 -6.30 -4.69
CA SER A 132 10.64 -6.78 -5.87
C SER A 132 11.65 -7.89 -5.55
N GLY A 133 11.75 -8.30 -4.27
CA GLY A 133 12.69 -9.33 -3.84
C GLY A 133 12.34 -10.73 -4.32
N ALA A 134 13.23 -11.69 -4.06
CA ALA A 134 13.04 -13.09 -4.43
C ALA A 134 11.77 -13.66 -3.80
N ILE A 135 10.99 -14.43 -4.57
CA ILE A 135 9.81 -15.14 -4.08
C ILE A 135 10.24 -16.22 -3.10
N ILE A 136 9.53 -16.31 -1.99
CA ILE A 136 9.73 -17.31 -0.94
C ILE A 136 8.65 -18.37 -1.12
N ASN A 137 9.06 -19.60 -1.47
CA ASN A 137 8.13 -20.71 -1.63
C ASN A 137 8.77 -22.01 -1.08
N PRO A 138 8.70 -22.23 0.24
CA PRO A 138 9.29 -23.40 0.86
C PRO A 138 8.62 -24.68 0.33
N THR A 139 9.44 -25.66 -0.02
CA THR A 139 8.96 -26.98 -0.44
C THR A 139 8.95 -27.90 0.79
N PRO A 140 7.79 -28.48 1.17
CA PRO A 140 7.73 -29.40 2.30
C PRO A 140 8.75 -30.53 2.17
N GLY A 141 9.59 -30.73 3.20
CA GLY A 141 10.65 -31.73 3.21
C GLY A 141 11.99 -31.31 2.61
N ASP A 142 12.05 -30.16 1.91
CA ASP A 142 13.32 -29.60 1.41
C ASP A 142 13.77 -28.41 2.26
N VAL A 143 14.60 -28.72 3.26
CA VAL A 143 15.15 -27.74 4.21
C VAL A 143 15.98 -26.64 3.53
N SER A 144 16.49 -26.85 2.31
CA SER A 144 17.30 -25.83 1.62
C SER A 144 16.46 -24.62 1.20
N THR A 145 15.14 -24.82 1.03
CA THR A 145 14.14 -23.81 0.66
C THR A 145 13.49 -23.14 1.86
N MET A 146 13.62 -23.72 3.06
CA MET A 146 13.07 -23.21 4.32
C MET A 146 14.06 -22.25 4.98
N LYS A 147 13.88 -20.96 4.75
CA LYS A 147 14.77 -19.92 5.27
C LYS A 147 14.33 -19.40 6.64
N TYR A 148 15.27 -18.74 7.33
CA TYR A 148 15.04 -18.13 8.63
C TYR A 148 14.76 -16.63 8.51
N LEU A 149 13.75 -16.18 9.23
CA LEU A 149 13.60 -14.78 9.64
C LEU A 149 14.31 -14.61 10.99
N VAL A 150 15.23 -13.67 11.07
CA VAL A 150 16.10 -13.43 12.24
C VAL A 150 16.13 -11.95 12.61
N GLN A 151 16.59 -11.68 13.83
CA GLN A 151 16.87 -10.32 14.26
C GLN A 151 17.99 -9.69 13.40
N ALA A 152 17.92 -8.40 13.15
CA ALA A 152 18.97 -7.68 12.44
C ALA A 152 20.33 -7.84 13.12
N GLY A 153 21.34 -8.25 12.34
CA GLY A 153 22.70 -8.53 12.82
C GLY A 153 22.91 -9.92 13.42
N ALA A 154 21.91 -10.80 13.43
CA ALA A 154 21.99 -12.10 14.11
C ALA A 154 22.54 -13.27 13.27
N ASP A 155 22.84 -13.11 11.97
CA ASP A 155 23.52 -14.15 11.18
C ASP A 155 23.92 -13.63 9.79
N ASN A 156 25.14 -13.90 9.33
CA ASN A 156 25.74 -13.17 8.20
C ASN A 156 25.50 -13.78 6.81
N THR A 157 24.81 -14.92 6.66
CA THR A 157 24.86 -15.63 5.36
C THR A 157 23.57 -16.30 4.84
N THR A 158 22.52 -16.54 5.64
CA THR A 158 21.29 -17.24 5.14
C THR A 158 19.96 -16.75 5.73
N SER A 159 19.93 -15.54 6.27
CA SER A 159 18.81 -15.08 7.09
C SER A 159 18.25 -13.74 6.61
N TRP A 160 16.95 -13.56 6.74
CA TRP A 160 16.28 -12.30 6.43
C TRP A 160 15.88 -11.57 7.70
N THR A 161 15.85 -10.24 7.67
CA THR A 161 15.38 -9.41 8.79
C THR A 161 13.96 -8.89 8.54
N THR A 162 13.58 -8.79 7.27
CA THR A 162 12.28 -8.35 6.80
C THR A 162 11.80 -9.20 5.62
N LEU A 163 10.48 -9.34 5.55
CA LEU A 163 9.75 -9.97 4.46
C LEU A 163 8.77 -8.94 3.89
N ASN A 164 8.34 -9.17 2.66
CA ASN A 164 7.25 -8.41 2.05
C ASN A 164 6.15 -9.36 1.58
N TRP A 165 4.95 -9.19 2.11
CA TRP A 165 3.79 -9.99 1.74
C TRP A 165 2.80 -9.18 0.89
N THR A 166 2.47 -9.69 -0.28
CA THR A 166 1.43 -9.11 -1.15
C THR A 166 0.15 -9.95 -1.02
N PRO A 167 -0.98 -9.38 -0.58
CA PRO A 167 -2.26 -10.07 -0.55
C PRO A 167 -2.64 -10.61 -1.94
N PRO A 168 -3.46 -11.68 -2.03
CA PRO A 168 -4.14 -12.00 -3.28
C PRO A 168 -4.92 -10.79 -3.81
N ALA A 169 -5.04 -10.67 -5.14
CA ALA A 169 -5.82 -9.60 -5.75
C ALA A 169 -7.26 -9.63 -5.21
N ASN A 170 -7.78 -8.46 -4.82
CA ASN A 170 -9.14 -8.30 -4.28
C ASN A 170 -9.44 -9.09 -3.00
N ALA A 171 -8.42 -9.54 -2.27
CA ALA A 171 -8.56 -10.26 -1.00
C ALA A 171 -9.34 -9.44 0.06
N ASN A 172 -10.14 -10.12 0.88
CA ASN A 172 -10.86 -9.53 2.01
C ASN A 172 -10.98 -10.55 3.15
N GLY A 173 -10.73 -10.11 4.38
CA GLY A 173 -10.80 -10.92 5.59
C GLY A 173 -9.43 -11.41 6.07
N THR A 174 -9.44 -12.39 7.00
CA THR A 174 -8.23 -12.90 7.63
C THR A 174 -7.58 -14.00 6.81
N TYR A 175 -6.30 -13.84 6.50
CA TYR A 175 -5.50 -14.81 5.76
C TYR A 175 -4.38 -15.37 6.62
N THR A 176 -4.17 -16.68 6.57
CA THR A 176 -2.89 -17.28 6.99
C THR A 176 -1.89 -17.04 5.88
N ILE A 177 -0.86 -16.25 6.15
CA ILE A 177 0.10 -15.82 5.13
C ILE A 177 1.27 -16.80 5.03
N MET A 178 1.72 -17.33 6.17
CA MET A 178 2.79 -18.31 6.27
C MET A 178 2.66 -19.11 7.55
N LYS A 179 3.33 -20.26 7.59
CA LYS A 179 3.55 -21.05 8.81
C LYS A 179 5.01 -21.01 9.19
N VAL A 180 5.29 -20.92 10.49
CA VAL A 180 6.65 -20.91 11.02
C VAL A 180 6.84 -21.90 12.17
N ARG A 181 8.08 -22.32 12.39
CA ARG A 181 8.55 -22.91 13.65
C ARG A 181 9.56 -21.99 14.30
N LEU A 182 9.54 -21.93 15.63
CA LEU A 182 10.58 -21.26 16.41
C LEU A 182 11.78 -22.19 16.47
N TYR A 183 12.98 -21.61 16.42
CA TYR A 183 14.25 -22.31 16.51
C TYR A 183 15.15 -21.54 17.48
N ASP A 184 15.60 -22.21 18.54
CA ASP A 184 16.47 -21.68 19.60
C ASP A 184 17.98 -21.81 19.26
N GLY A 185 18.30 -22.26 18.05
CA GLY A 185 19.67 -22.59 17.64
C GLY A 185 20.02 -24.08 17.78
N GLN A 186 19.17 -24.88 18.41
CA GLN A 186 19.37 -26.31 18.65
C GLN A 186 18.14 -27.12 18.21
N ASP A 187 16.96 -26.80 18.72
CA ASP A 187 15.70 -27.50 18.50
C ASP A 187 14.58 -26.58 17.97
N PHE A 188 13.62 -27.20 17.31
CA PHE A 188 12.43 -26.52 16.83
C PHE A 188 11.25 -26.71 17.77
N SER A 189 10.40 -25.69 17.88
CA SER A 189 9.10 -25.83 18.50
C SER A 189 8.28 -26.96 17.84
N ASP A 190 7.64 -27.80 18.65
CA ASP A 190 6.78 -28.89 18.16
C ASP A 190 5.64 -28.36 17.28
N SER A 191 5.02 -27.27 17.73
CA SER A 191 3.88 -26.62 17.08
C SER A 191 4.29 -25.81 15.85
N LEU A 192 3.50 -25.95 14.78
CA LEU A 192 3.50 -25.01 13.66
C LEU A 192 2.65 -23.78 14.01
N VAL A 193 3.21 -22.60 13.80
CA VAL A 193 2.57 -21.33 14.10
C VAL A 193 1.99 -20.73 12.82
N ASN A 194 0.69 -20.48 12.80
CA ASN A 194 0.03 -19.76 11.72
C ASN A 194 0.24 -18.25 11.91
N ILE A 195 0.92 -17.60 10.99
CA ILE A 195 0.99 -16.14 10.94
C ILE A 195 -0.17 -15.63 10.10
N THR A 196 -0.99 -14.75 10.69
CA THR A 196 -2.20 -14.25 10.05
C THR A 196 -2.19 -12.73 9.87
N VAL A 197 -2.86 -12.25 8.83
CA VAL A 197 -3.06 -10.83 8.53
C VAL A 197 -4.51 -10.63 8.12
N ASN A 198 -5.17 -9.60 8.67
CA ASN A 198 -6.49 -9.17 8.18
C ASN A 198 -6.32 -8.21 6.99
N VAL A 199 -6.91 -8.56 5.86
CA VAL A 199 -6.99 -7.70 4.68
C VAL A 199 -8.31 -6.95 4.72
N THR A 200 -8.24 -5.64 4.85
CA THR A 200 -9.43 -4.78 4.82
C THR A 200 -9.74 -4.40 3.38
N ALA A 201 -11.02 -4.28 3.05
CA ALA A 201 -11.45 -3.62 1.82
C ALA A 201 -10.97 -2.16 1.84
N GLY A 202 -9.77 -1.90 1.33
CA GLY A 202 -9.38 -0.57 0.88
C GLY A 202 -10.18 -0.22 -0.37
N ASN A 203 -10.37 1.08 -0.58
CA ASN A 203 -10.98 1.64 -1.78
C ASN A 203 -9.91 2.44 -2.51
N THR A 204 -9.54 2.05 -3.73
CA THR A 204 -8.59 2.78 -4.56
C THR A 204 -9.38 3.68 -5.49
N ALA A 205 -9.00 4.96 -5.61
CA ALA A 205 -9.70 5.84 -6.54
C ALA A 205 -9.54 5.35 -8.00
N PRO A 206 -10.57 5.51 -8.85
CA PRO A 206 -10.47 5.19 -10.27
C PRO A 206 -9.37 6.00 -10.97
N ALA A 207 -8.79 5.43 -12.02
CA ALA A 207 -7.81 6.09 -12.88
C ALA A 207 -8.38 6.31 -14.29
N ALA A 208 -8.00 7.41 -14.95
CA ALA A 208 -8.42 7.77 -16.30
C ALA A 208 -7.33 8.59 -17.00
N SER A 209 -7.42 8.75 -18.32
CA SER A 209 -6.58 9.65 -19.13
C SER A 209 -7.41 10.73 -19.82
N GLY A 210 -6.77 11.85 -20.17
CA GLY A 210 -7.41 12.89 -20.98
C GLY A 210 -7.64 12.42 -22.41
N PHE A 211 -8.64 13.00 -23.08
CA PHE A 211 -9.02 12.60 -24.44
C PHE A 211 -9.60 13.76 -25.26
N THR A 212 -9.62 13.57 -26.58
CA THR A 212 -10.29 14.49 -27.53
C THR A 212 -11.50 13.80 -28.14
N MET A 213 -12.63 14.49 -28.18
CA MET A 213 -13.84 14.02 -28.87
C MET A 213 -13.63 13.98 -30.39
N SER A 214 -13.94 12.83 -31.00
CA SER A 214 -13.93 12.63 -32.45
C SER A 214 -15.18 11.85 -32.90
N PRO A 215 -15.88 12.27 -33.98
CA PRO A 215 -15.61 13.48 -34.74
C PRO A 215 -15.90 14.74 -33.91
N GLY A 216 -15.21 15.84 -34.25
CA GLY A 216 -15.47 17.15 -33.67
C GLY A 216 -16.77 17.79 -34.15
N ILE A 217 -16.94 19.07 -33.85
CA ILE A 217 -18.09 19.90 -34.26
C ILE A 217 -17.63 21.13 -35.04
N ALA A 218 -18.54 21.74 -35.79
CA ALA A 218 -18.32 23.11 -36.24
C ALA A 218 -18.45 24.10 -35.07
N GLU A 219 -17.77 25.24 -35.15
CA GLU A 219 -17.91 26.29 -34.15
C GLU A 219 -19.38 26.71 -33.96
N ASN A 220 -19.68 27.23 -32.77
CA ASN A 220 -21.03 27.61 -32.34
C ASN A 220 -22.06 26.45 -32.25
N ASN A 221 -21.71 25.22 -32.65
CA ASN A 221 -22.55 24.04 -32.46
C ASN A 221 -22.32 23.37 -31.10
N ALA A 222 -23.29 22.57 -30.67
CA ALA A 222 -23.20 21.83 -29.42
C ALA A 222 -22.66 20.42 -29.64
N GLN A 223 -21.74 19.96 -28.78
CA GLN A 223 -21.25 18.60 -28.69
C GLN A 223 -22.00 17.85 -27.58
N LEU A 224 -22.70 16.77 -27.93
CA LEU A 224 -23.20 15.81 -26.96
C LEU A 224 -22.05 14.89 -26.53
N ILE A 225 -21.80 14.78 -25.23
CA ILE A 225 -20.77 13.90 -24.65
C ILE A 225 -21.47 12.96 -23.67
N THR A 226 -21.60 11.69 -24.07
CA THR A 226 -22.26 10.67 -23.26
C THR A 226 -21.30 10.07 -22.23
N TYR A 227 -21.86 9.44 -21.18
CA TYR A 227 -21.07 8.62 -20.26
C TYR A 227 -20.22 7.57 -20.99
N ASP A 228 -20.77 6.90 -22.00
CA ASP A 228 -20.06 5.86 -22.76
C ASP A 228 -18.88 6.45 -23.54
N ASN A 229 -19.01 7.67 -24.07
CA ASN A 229 -17.88 8.38 -24.68
C ASN A 229 -16.79 8.66 -23.64
N MET A 230 -17.15 9.18 -22.46
CA MET A 230 -16.19 9.45 -21.38
C MET A 230 -15.48 8.18 -20.95
N LEU A 231 -16.21 7.08 -20.71
CA LEU A 231 -15.64 5.82 -20.26
C LEU A 231 -14.71 5.20 -21.29
N SER A 232 -15.16 5.07 -22.54
CA SER A 232 -14.39 4.43 -23.61
C SER A 232 -13.14 5.22 -24.03
N LEU A 233 -13.25 6.55 -24.15
CA LEU A 233 -12.15 7.40 -24.63
C LEU A 233 -11.12 7.70 -23.54
N SER A 234 -11.55 7.85 -22.28
CA SER A 234 -10.62 8.07 -21.17
C SER A 234 -9.91 6.78 -20.72
N GLY A 235 -10.45 5.62 -21.11
CA GLY A 235 -9.97 4.31 -20.65
C GLY A 235 -10.10 4.15 -19.12
N ALA A 236 -11.13 4.76 -18.51
CA ALA A 236 -11.22 4.77 -17.06
C ALA A 236 -11.41 3.36 -16.49
N THR A 237 -10.63 3.03 -15.46
CA THR A 237 -10.67 1.74 -14.78
C THR A 237 -10.60 1.93 -13.27
N ASP A 238 -11.28 1.06 -12.55
CA ASP A 238 -11.25 0.97 -11.11
C ASP A 238 -10.63 -0.37 -10.69
N PRO A 239 -9.58 -0.40 -9.83
CA PRO A 239 -8.91 -1.65 -9.46
C PRO A 239 -9.82 -2.65 -8.74
N GLU A 240 -10.86 -2.16 -8.07
CA GLU A 240 -11.86 -2.94 -7.38
C GLU A 240 -13.07 -3.28 -8.28
N ASN A 241 -13.06 -2.77 -9.51
CA ASN A 241 -14.12 -2.89 -10.51
C ASN A 241 -15.44 -2.30 -10.02
N ASP A 242 -15.35 -1.26 -9.18
CA ASP A 242 -16.48 -0.47 -8.71
C ASP A 242 -17.05 0.41 -9.84
N LEU A 243 -18.30 0.87 -9.67
CA LEU A 243 -18.97 1.67 -10.69
C LEU A 243 -18.34 3.06 -10.79
N ILE A 244 -17.74 3.36 -11.93
CA ILE A 244 -17.14 4.67 -12.22
C ILE A 244 -18.20 5.67 -12.69
N LYS A 245 -18.17 6.89 -12.14
CA LYS A 245 -18.85 8.08 -12.66
C LYS A 245 -17.83 9.19 -12.93
N PHE A 246 -18.23 10.25 -13.63
CA PHE A 246 -17.34 11.36 -13.95
C PHE A 246 -17.85 12.68 -13.35
N LYS A 247 -17.06 13.29 -12.46
CA LYS A 247 -17.32 14.64 -11.94
C LYS A 247 -16.67 15.67 -12.86
N ILE A 248 -17.44 16.63 -13.36
CA ILE A 248 -16.89 17.76 -14.15
C ILE A 248 -16.48 18.88 -13.19
N THR A 249 -15.19 19.00 -12.92
CA THR A 249 -14.69 19.85 -11.82
C THR A 249 -14.22 21.23 -12.25
N TYR A 250 -13.93 21.42 -13.54
CA TYR A 250 -13.37 22.66 -14.05
C TYR A 250 -13.84 22.90 -15.48
N LEU A 251 -14.31 24.10 -15.79
CA LEU A 251 -14.67 24.52 -17.14
C LEU A 251 -13.50 25.30 -17.75
N SER A 252 -12.88 24.76 -18.80
CA SER A 252 -11.73 25.40 -19.46
C SER A 252 -12.18 26.44 -20.49
N SER A 253 -13.26 26.18 -21.21
CA SER A 253 -13.88 27.12 -22.15
C SER A 253 -15.34 26.78 -22.43
N GLY A 254 -16.05 27.73 -23.02
CA GLY A 254 -17.43 27.53 -23.47
C GLY A 254 -18.42 27.37 -22.32
N SER A 255 -19.38 26.45 -22.49
CA SER A 255 -20.37 26.11 -21.45
C SER A 255 -20.71 24.62 -21.47
N VAL A 256 -21.06 24.09 -20.30
CA VAL A 256 -21.56 22.71 -20.13
C VAL A 256 -22.99 22.77 -19.62
N THR A 257 -23.91 22.04 -20.25
CA THR A 257 -25.27 21.84 -19.76
C THR A 257 -25.46 20.39 -19.32
N PHE A 258 -25.91 20.19 -18.08
CA PHE A 258 -26.23 18.88 -17.50
C PHE A 258 -27.59 18.95 -16.81
N ASN A 259 -28.51 18.04 -17.15
CA ASN A 259 -29.86 17.98 -16.57
C ASN A 259 -30.58 19.35 -16.51
N GLY A 260 -30.44 20.15 -17.57
CA GLY A 260 -31.05 21.48 -17.69
C GLY A 260 -30.29 22.62 -16.99
N VAL A 261 -29.26 22.31 -16.19
CA VAL A 261 -28.40 23.32 -15.54
C VAL A 261 -27.22 23.64 -16.44
N THR A 262 -26.98 24.93 -16.70
CA THR A 262 -25.86 25.40 -17.53
C THR A 262 -24.76 26.03 -16.68
N TYR A 263 -23.53 25.56 -16.89
CA TYR A 263 -22.30 26.04 -16.30
C TYR A 263 -21.52 26.80 -17.39
N ASN A 264 -21.39 28.13 -17.26
CA ASN A 264 -20.83 29.02 -18.27
C ASN A 264 -19.74 29.97 -17.73
N SER A 265 -19.31 29.76 -16.49
CA SER A 265 -18.20 30.49 -15.87
C SER A 265 -16.93 29.64 -15.95
N VAL A 266 -15.95 30.08 -16.73
CA VAL A 266 -14.63 29.43 -16.81
C VAL A 266 -14.00 29.39 -15.41
N GLY A 267 -13.43 28.25 -15.05
CA GLY A 267 -12.88 28.01 -13.72
C GLY A 267 -13.46 26.78 -13.01
N THR A 268 -13.15 26.67 -11.72
CA THR A 268 -13.63 25.57 -10.87
C THR A 268 -15.15 25.62 -10.73
N ILE A 269 -15.79 24.47 -10.92
CA ILE A 269 -17.24 24.32 -10.73
C ILE A 269 -17.48 23.96 -9.25
N VAL A 270 -18.15 24.86 -8.52
CA VAL A 270 -18.39 24.72 -7.06
C VAL A 270 -19.23 23.49 -6.73
N THR A 271 -20.24 23.22 -7.54
CA THR A 271 -21.11 22.03 -7.43
C THR A 271 -20.99 21.21 -8.71
N PRO A 272 -19.91 20.41 -8.84
CA PRO A 272 -19.59 19.73 -10.08
C PRO A 272 -20.68 18.72 -10.44
N PRO A 273 -21.23 18.74 -11.67
CA PRO A 273 -22.16 17.71 -12.10
C PRO A 273 -21.42 16.36 -12.16
N THR A 274 -22.12 15.29 -11.77
CA THR A 274 -21.59 13.92 -11.82
C THR A 274 -22.38 13.14 -12.86
N VAL A 275 -21.69 12.67 -13.90
CA VAL A 275 -22.27 11.93 -15.02
C VAL A 275 -22.06 10.44 -14.80
N GLY A 276 -23.16 9.69 -14.68
CA GLY A 276 -23.18 8.23 -14.57
C GLY A 276 -23.74 7.52 -15.80
N PRO A 277 -23.88 6.18 -15.75
CA PRO A 277 -24.38 5.38 -16.86
C PRO A 277 -25.74 5.86 -17.39
N GLY A 278 -25.85 5.97 -18.72
CA GLY A 278 -27.04 6.46 -19.41
C GLY A 278 -27.22 7.98 -19.40
N GLU A 279 -26.36 8.74 -18.73
CA GLU A 279 -26.40 10.19 -18.70
C GLU A 279 -25.45 10.82 -19.74
N SER A 280 -25.63 12.12 -19.98
CA SER A 280 -24.82 12.88 -20.93
C SER A 280 -24.75 14.35 -20.55
N VAL A 281 -23.75 15.04 -21.08
CA VAL A 281 -23.64 16.50 -21.02
C VAL A 281 -23.62 17.08 -22.42
N ILE A 282 -24.04 18.34 -22.54
CA ILE A 282 -23.92 19.11 -23.76
C ILE A 282 -22.85 20.17 -23.52
N TRP A 283 -21.76 20.12 -24.28
CA TRP A 283 -20.77 21.19 -24.30
C TRP A 283 -20.99 22.10 -25.50
N ARG A 284 -20.88 23.41 -25.31
CA ARG A 284 -20.89 24.40 -26.39
C ARG A 284 -19.60 25.21 -26.32
N PRO A 285 -18.85 25.34 -27.43
CA PRO A 285 -17.68 26.20 -27.49
C PRO A 285 -18.09 27.66 -27.22
N GLY A 286 -17.11 28.49 -26.83
CA GLY A 286 -17.31 29.94 -26.80
C GLY A 286 -17.61 30.48 -28.20
N THR A 287 -18.21 31.66 -28.29
CA THR A 287 -18.51 32.30 -29.57
C THR A 287 -17.25 32.44 -30.41
N ASN A 288 -17.30 31.96 -31.66
CA ASN A 288 -16.20 31.98 -32.64
C ASN A 288 -14.91 31.27 -32.16
N LEU A 289 -15.04 30.34 -31.19
CA LEU A 289 -13.93 29.50 -30.77
C LEU A 289 -13.79 28.35 -31.76
N SER A 290 -12.62 28.24 -32.39
CA SER A 290 -12.25 27.13 -33.27
C SER A 290 -10.84 26.63 -32.95
N GLY A 291 -10.47 25.46 -33.47
CA GLY A 291 -9.17 24.84 -33.29
C GLY A 291 -9.23 23.32 -33.10
N LEU A 292 -8.06 22.68 -33.24
CA LEU A 292 -7.89 21.27 -32.87
C LEU A 292 -7.63 21.15 -31.38
N ALA A 293 -8.17 20.11 -30.77
CA ALA A 293 -8.06 19.79 -29.35
C ALA A 293 -8.38 20.99 -28.43
N THR A 294 -9.44 21.74 -28.75
CA THR A 294 -9.91 22.85 -27.93
C THR A 294 -10.25 22.35 -26.53
N GLN A 295 -9.63 22.95 -25.52
CA GLN A 295 -9.82 22.56 -24.12
C GLN A 295 -11.23 22.90 -23.64
N ALA A 296 -12.09 21.89 -23.49
CA ALA A 296 -13.48 22.07 -23.10
C ALA A 296 -13.62 22.17 -21.57
N PHE A 297 -13.36 21.09 -20.85
CA PHE A 297 -13.49 21.00 -19.40
C PHE A 297 -12.60 19.88 -18.83
N GLN A 298 -12.45 19.82 -17.51
CA GLN A 298 -11.75 18.73 -16.82
C GLN A 298 -12.73 17.86 -16.05
N ILE A 299 -12.42 16.56 -16.00
CA ILE A 299 -13.17 15.56 -15.25
C ILE A 299 -12.29 14.84 -14.23
N LYS A 300 -12.91 14.35 -13.16
CA LYS A 300 -12.34 13.32 -12.28
C LYS A 300 -13.21 12.07 -12.34
N PRO A 301 -12.65 10.87 -12.60
CA PRO A 301 -13.40 9.64 -12.40
C PRO A 301 -13.59 9.42 -10.89
N THR A 302 -14.75 8.88 -10.48
CA THR A 302 -15.11 8.67 -9.07
C THR A 302 -15.87 7.36 -8.90
N ASP A 303 -15.57 6.64 -7.83
CA ASP A 303 -16.31 5.45 -7.38
C ASP A 303 -17.40 5.80 -6.33
N LEU A 304 -17.68 7.11 -6.16
CA LEU A 304 -18.51 7.74 -5.13
C LEU A 304 -17.90 7.82 -3.72
N SER A 305 -16.86 7.04 -3.44
CA SER A 305 -16.11 7.08 -2.17
C SER A 305 -14.84 7.94 -2.30
N ASN A 306 -14.10 7.78 -3.39
CA ASN A 306 -12.87 8.48 -3.73
C ASN A 306 -12.94 9.08 -5.15
N ASP A 307 -12.16 10.15 -5.35
CA ASP A 307 -12.00 10.80 -6.65
C ASP A 307 -10.59 10.56 -7.18
N GLY A 308 -10.50 10.18 -8.46
CA GLY A 308 -9.26 10.08 -9.18
C GLY A 308 -8.61 11.43 -9.47
N SER A 309 -7.53 11.40 -10.25
CA SER A 309 -6.86 12.61 -10.72
C SER A 309 -7.67 13.35 -11.78
N SER A 310 -7.47 14.67 -11.86
CA SER A 310 -8.12 15.51 -12.87
C SER A 310 -7.52 15.23 -14.24
N VAL A 311 -8.37 15.06 -15.25
CA VAL A 311 -7.96 14.87 -16.65
C VAL A 311 -8.72 15.81 -17.59
N GLN A 312 -8.06 16.24 -18.66
CA GLN A 312 -8.61 17.20 -19.62
C GLN A 312 -9.47 16.50 -20.69
N VAL A 313 -10.64 17.07 -20.96
CA VAL A 313 -11.49 16.74 -22.10
C VAL A 313 -11.34 17.83 -23.16
N ASN A 314 -11.00 17.43 -24.38
CA ASN A 314 -10.86 18.30 -25.53
C ASN A 314 -11.94 17.98 -26.57
N VAL A 315 -12.24 18.95 -27.43
CA VAL A 315 -13.14 18.79 -28.57
C VAL A 315 -12.48 19.46 -29.77
N ASP A 316 -12.46 18.79 -30.93
CA ASP A 316 -12.06 19.44 -32.17
C ASP A 316 -13.19 20.35 -32.65
N VAL A 317 -12.88 21.62 -32.92
CA VAL A 317 -13.86 22.62 -33.36
C VAL A 317 -13.44 23.22 -34.70
N SER A 318 -14.14 22.89 -35.77
CA SER A 318 -13.84 23.45 -37.10
C SER A 318 -14.45 24.84 -37.26
N ALA A 319 -13.65 25.82 -37.69
CA ALA A 319 -14.14 27.14 -38.04
C ALA A 319 -15.22 27.06 -39.13
N VAL A 320 -16.24 27.93 -39.06
CA VAL A 320 -17.21 28.12 -40.13
C VAL A 320 -16.73 29.34 -40.90
N ASN A 321 -16.47 29.17 -42.20
CA ASN A 321 -16.00 30.27 -43.04
C ASN A 321 -17.05 31.39 -43.09
N THR A 322 -16.70 32.56 -42.57
CA THR A 322 -17.47 33.79 -42.66
C THR A 322 -17.02 34.58 -43.88
N ALA A 323 -17.92 35.36 -44.49
CA ALA A 323 -17.51 36.28 -45.55
C ALA A 323 -16.79 37.49 -44.93
N PRO A 324 -15.72 38.03 -45.58
CA PRO A 324 -15.08 39.25 -45.11
C PRO A 324 -16.07 40.40 -44.95
N THR A 325 -15.90 41.20 -43.90
CA THR A 325 -16.73 42.36 -43.57
C THR A 325 -15.89 43.66 -43.57
N ASN A 326 -16.53 44.80 -43.32
CA ASN A 326 -15.91 46.14 -43.20
C ASN A 326 -15.24 46.71 -44.47
N LEU A 327 -15.85 46.50 -45.64
CA LEU A 327 -15.47 47.25 -46.84
C LEU A 327 -15.88 48.73 -46.71
N SER A 328 -14.90 49.60 -46.57
CA SER A 328 -15.10 51.06 -46.69
C SER A 328 -14.84 51.53 -48.12
N SER A 329 -15.58 52.55 -48.57
CA SER A 329 -15.28 53.18 -49.86
C SER A 329 -14.06 54.08 -49.71
N TYR A 330 -13.03 53.81 -50.50
CA TYR A 330 -11.84 54.66 -50.56
C TYR A 330 -11.78 55.40 -51.89
N THR A 331 -11.69 56.73 -51.83
CA THR A 331 -11.53 57.57 -53.02
C THR A 331 -10.06 57.94 -53.19
N TYR A 332 -9.43 57.43 -54.24
CA TYR A 332 -8.09 57.86 -54.63
C TYR A 332 -8.14 59.29 -55.18
N ALA A 333 -7.42 60.23 -54.57
CA ALA A 333 -7.38 61.63 -54.96
C ALA A 333 -6.19 61.93 -55.91
N GLY A 334 -6.37 62.89 -56.82
CA GLY A 334 -5.26 63.47 -57.59
C GLY A 334 -5.09 63.02 -59.04
N ALA A 335 -6.10 62.41 -59.67
CA ALA A 335 -6.12 62.25 -61.11
C ALA A 335 -6.33 63.59 -61.82
N THR A 336 -5.56 63.84 -62.87
CA THR A 336 -5.63 65.04 -63.71
C THR A 336 -6.07 64.69 -65.13
N ARG A 337 -6.80 65.59 -65.81
CA ARG A 337 -7.21 65.40 -67.21
C ARG A 337 -6.05 65.70 -68.18
N TYR A 338 -6.12 65.16 -69.40
CA TYR A 338 -5.22 65.45 -70.52
C TYR A 338 -4.96 66.98 -70.71
N PRO A 339 -3.73 67.41 -71.09
CA PRO A 339 -2.55 66.63 -71.52
C PRO A 339 -1.68 66.05 -70.39
N ASN A 340 -1.90 66.45 -69.13
CA ASN A 340 -1.05 66.06 -68.00
C ASN A 340 -1.65 64.87 -67.22
N ALA A 341 -2.17 63.85 -67.92
CA ALA A 341 -2.88 62.75 -67.25
C ALA A 341 -1.94 61.95 -66.33
N LYS A 342 -2.20 61.98 -65.02
CA LYS A 342 -1.53 61.14 -64.03
C LYS A 342 -2.40 59.91 -63.77
N HIS A 343 -1.88 58.72 -64.03
CA HIS A 343 -2.55 57.46 -63.69
C HIS A 343 -2.40 57.18 -62.19
N PHE A 344 -3.38 56.48 -61.60
CA PHE A 344 -3.24 55.90 -60.28
C PHE A 344 -2.41 54.63 -60.37
N GLU A 345 -1.40 54.50 -59.52
CA GLU A 345 -0.77 53.23 -59.24
C GLU A 345 -1.41 52.67 -57.97
N ILE A 346 -2.35 51.74 -58.13
CA ILE A 346 -3.02 51.07 -57.03
C ILE A 346 -2.36 49.71 -56.87
N THR A 347 -1.58 49.55 -55.81
CA THR A 347 -0.96 48.27 -55.46
C THR A 347 -1.92 47.45 -54.59
N TYR A 348 -1.75 46.12 -54.59
CA TYR A 348 -2.52 45.24 -53.71
C TYR A 348 -2.40 45.63 -52.23
N ALA A 349 -1.20 45.99 -51.79
CA ALA A 349 -0.94 46.46 -50.42
C ALA A 349 -1.74 47.74 -50.11
N SER A 350 -1.71 48.74 -50.99
CA SER A 350 -2.52 49.95 -50.80
C SER A 350 -4.02 49.66 -50.83
N LEU A 351 -4.46 48.71 -51.65
CA LEU A 351 -5.87 48.37 -51.81
C LEU A 351 -6.44 47.72 -50.54
N ILE A 352 -5.75 46.73 -49.95
CA ILE A 352 -6.22 46.08 -48.71
C ILE A 352 -6.22 47.06 -47.54
N THR A 353 -5.18 47.87 -47.38
CA THR A 353 -5.13 48.89 -46.32
C THR A 353 -6.25 49.92 -46.46
N ASN A 354 -6.55 50.34 -47.69
CA ASN A 354 -7.54 51.38 -47.96
C ASN A 354 -8.99 50.90 -47.86
N LEU A 355 -9.25 49.63 -48.14
CA LEU A 355 -10.60 49.06 -48.07
C LEU A 355 -10.99 48.62 -46.66
N SER A 356 -10.01 48.46 -45.75
CA SER A 356 -10.20 48.00 -44.37
C SER A 356 -10.94 46.67 -44.24
N ALA A 357 -10.80 45.79 -45.25
CA ALA A 357 -11.40 44.46 -45.21
C ALA A 357 -10.90 43.69 -43.98
N SER A 358 -11.82 43.13 -43.22
CA SER A 358 -11.52 42.29 -42.07
C SER A 358 -12.23 40.95 -42.22
N ASP A 359 -11.51 39.87 -42.00
CA ASP A 359 -12.06 38.52 -41.90
C ASP A 359 -11.97 38.08 -40.43
N ILE A 360 -13.05 37.48 -39.91
CA ILE A 360 -13.16 37.07 -38.51
C ILE A 360 -12.25 35.86 -38.23
N GLU A 361 -11.97 35.03 -39.24
CA GLU A 361 -11.17 33.81 -39.06
C GLU A 361 -9.66 34.01 -39.29
N ASP A 362 -9.22 35.15 -39.82
CA ASP A 362 -7.79 35.44 -40.10
C ASP A 362 -6.97 35.80 -38.84
N GLY A 363 -7.58 35.74 -37.64
CA GLY A 363 -7.00 36.22 -36.38
C GLY A 363 -6.66 35.15 -35.33
N THR A 364 -6.85 33.87 -35.61
CA THR A 364 -6.65 32.77 -34.63
C THR A 364 -5.61 31.75 -35.06
#